data_AF-A0A369B5S8-F1
#
_entry.id   AF-A0A369B5S8-F1
#
_cell.length_a   1.000
_cell.length_b   1.000
_cell.length_c   1.000
_cell.angle_alpha   90.00
_cell.angle_beta   90.00
_cell.angle_gamma   90.00
#
_symmetry.space_group_name_H-M   'P 1'
#
loop_
_entity.id
_entity.type
_entity.pdbx_description
1 polymer ?
#
loop_
_entity_poly.entity_id
_entity_poly.type
_entity_poly.pdbx_seq_one_letter_code
_entity_poly.pdbx_strand_id
1 'polypeptide(L)'
;MSEPITETKSVPETTVSSSGNAQRDIVDQLLKPEVQESLTVLVQQLPKLTELVNLMTKSYDFAKTVASDETLKSDTIGAITEIAGPVKDKVKNLAATVIEAKDRADESTEVIGLFGLLKMLKDPEAQKLFRFVNAYLQVAGEKSRQK
;
A
#
# COMPACT_ATOMS: atom_id res chain seq x y z
N MET A 1 -51.13 -25.07 46.83
CA MET A 1 -51.97 -24.20 45.98
C MET A 1 -51.21 -22.91 45.77
N SER A 2 -51.08 -22.51 44.49
CA SER A 2 -50.45 -21.30 43.96
C SER A 2 -48.95 -21.38 43.62
N GLU A 3 -48.67 -21.84 42.39
CA GLU A 3 -47.64 -21.24 41.54
C GLU A 3 -47.95 -19.74 41.32
N PRO A 4 -46.97 -18.91 40.95
CA PRO A 4 -46.91 -18.58 39.53
C PRO A 4 -45.50 -18.24 38.95
N ILE A 5 -45.43 -18.49 37.64
CA ILE A 5 -44.79 -17.75 36.53
C ILE A 5 -43.27 -17.48 36.51
N THR A 6 -42.61 -18.32 35.71
CA THR A 6 -41.44 -18.05 34.86
C THR A 6 -41.41 -16.63 34.30
N GLU A 7 -40.45 -15.83 34.74
CA GLU A 7 -40.07 -14.59 34.05
C GLU A 7 -39.10 -14.95 32.91
N THR A 8 -39.67 -15.05 31.71
CA THR A 8 -38.94 -15.16 30.45
C THR A 8 -38.00 -13.96 30.28
N LYS A 9 -36.71 -14.24 30.45
CA LYS A 9 -35.58 -13.42 30.00
C LYS A 9 -35.80 -13.01 28.54
N SER A 10 -36.18 -11.75 28.33
CA SER A 10 -36.26 -11.10 27.04
C SER A 10 -34.89 -11.07 26.38
N VAL A 11 -34.76 -11.83 25.29
CA VAL A 11 -33.70 -11.74 24.30
C VAL A 11 -33.65 -10.31 23.75
N PRO A 12 -32.46 -9.66 23.61
CA PRO A 12 -32.40 -8.38 22.94
C PRO A 12 -32.63 -8.61 21.45
N GLU A 13 -33.77 -8.11 20.94
CA GLU A 13 -34.04 -8.02 19.52
C GLU A 13 -33.00 -7.10 18.86
N THR A 14 -32.03 -7.73 18.20
CA THR A 14 -31.31 -7.11 17.09
C THR A 14 -32.22 -7.23 15.88
N THR A 15 -32.78 -6.14 15.37
CA THR A 15 -33.09 -6.00 13.94
C THR A 15 -33.45 -4.56 13.51
N VAL A 16 -32.56 -3.99 12.70
CA VAL A 16 -32.81 -3.07 11.58
C VAL A 16 -33.39 -1.67 11.88
N SER A 17 -32.53 -0.72 12.27
CA SER A 17 -32.74 0.73 12.04
C SER A 17 -31.43 1.53 11.93
N SER A 18 -30.32 0.89 11.51
CA SER A 18 -28.99 1.51 11.52
C SER A 18 -28.66 2.40 10.31
N SER A 19 -29.37 2.28 9.19
CA SER A 19 -29.03 3.06 7.97
C SER A 19 -29.47 4.52 8.02
N GLY A 20 -30.60 4.82 8.66
CA GLY A 20 -31.15 6.19 8.74
C GLY A 20 -30.47 7.08 9.79
N ASN A 21 -29.80 6.48 10.78
CA ASN A 21 -29.04 7.20 11.80
C ASN A 21 -27.60 7.45 11.34
N ALA A 22 -26.93 6.44 10.77
CA ALA A 22 -25.57 6.62 10.24
C ALA A 22 -25.49 7.69 9.12
N GLN A 23 -26.51 7.76 8.25
CA GLN A 23 -26.55 8.79 7.21
C GLN A 23 -26.81 10.18 7.78
N ARG A 24 -27.60 10.31 8.86
CA ARG A 24 -27.78 11.58 9.57
C ARG A 24 -26.52 11.99 10.32
N ASP A 25 -25.84 11.05 10.96
CA ASP A 25 -24.58 11.28 11.66
C ASP A 25 -23.49 11.76 10.69
N ILE A 26 -23.41 11.19 9.48
CA ILE A 26 -22.50 11.66 8.44
C ILE A 26 -22.87 13.07 7.98
N VAL A 27 -24.15 13.37 7.77
CA VAL A 27 -24.60 14.72 7.40
C VAL A 27 -24.28 15.73 8.51
N ASP A 28 -24.51 15.39 9.77
CA ASP A 28 -24.16 16.22 10.93
C ASP A 28 -22.65 16.42 11.06
N GLN A 29 -21.86 15.42 10.67
CA GLN A 29 -20.41 15.49 10.64
C GLN A 29 -19.89 16.36 9.47
N LEU A 30 -20.55 16.32 8.31
CA LEU A 30 -20.29 17.21 7.17
C LEU A 30 -20.70 18.66 7.44
N LEU A 31 -21.67 18.89 8.33
CA LEU A 31 -22.10 20.22 8.75
C LEU A 31 -21.12 20.91 9.72
N LYS A 32 -20.18 20.16 10.31
CA LYS A 32 -19.15 20.74 11.19
C LYS A 32 -18.26 21.69 10.39
N PRO A 33 -17.99 22.91 10.91
CA PRO A 33 -17.24 23.93 10.17
C PRO A 33 -15.82 23.47 9.79
N GLU A 34 -15.19 22.63 10.61
CA GLU A 34 -13.87 22.06 10.34
C GLU A 34 -13.88 21.10 9.14
N VAL A 35 -14.99 20.36 8.96
CA VAL A 35 -15.16 19.42 7.85
C VAL A 35 -15.49 20.17 6.57
N GLN A 36 -16.31 21.23 6.64
CA GLN A 36 -16.57 22.10 5.49
C GLN A 36 -15.32 22.85 5.03
N GLU A 37 -14.49 23.33 5.96
CA GLU A 37 -13.20 23.94 5.64
C GLU A 37 -12.27 22.94 4.96
N SER A 38 -12.16 21.73 5.50
CA SER A 38 -11.34 20.65 4.91
C SER A 38 -11.83 20.24 3.52
N LEU A 39 -13.15 20.14 3.30
CA LEU A 39 -13.75 19.87 2.00
C LEU A 39 -13.50 21.03 1.02
N THR A 40 -13.59 22.26 1.48
CA THR A 40 -13.31 23.45 0.67
C THR A 40 -11.84 23.47 0.23
N VAL A 41 -10.91 23.20 1.16
CA VAL A 41 -9.48 23.07 0.86
C VAL A 41 -9.23 21.92 -0.12
N LEU A 42 -9.87 20.76 0.08
CA LEU A 42 -9.73 19.62 -0.81
C LEU A 42 -10.19 19.95 -2.23
N VAL A 43 -11.33 20.64 -2.39
CA VAL A 43 -11.84 21.12 -3.67
C VAL A 43 -10.89 22.13 -4.31
N GLN A 44 -10.35 23.08 -3.53
CA GLN A 44 -9.34 24.03 -4.02
C GLN A 44 -8.01 23.36 -4.41
N GLN A 45 -7.69 22.22 -3.80
CA GLN A 45 -6.47 21.45 -4.07
C GLN A 45 -6.64 20.39 -5.17
N LEU A 46 -7.85 20.20 -5.71
CA LEU A 46 -8.08 19.31 -6.86
C LEU A 46 -7.11 19.55 -8.03
N PRO A 47 -6.76 20.80 -8.41
CA PRO A 47 -5.78 21.04 -9.46
C PRO A 47 -4.41 20.39 -9.17
N LYS A 48 -3.94 20.40 -7.91
CA LYS A 48 -2.68 19.76 -7.51
C LYS A 48 -2.77 18.23 -7.59
N LEU A 49 -3.93 17.65 -7.27
CA LEU A 49 -4.15 16.21 -7.45
C LEU A 49 -4.12 15.84 -8.93
N THR A 50 -4.70 16.66 -9.81
CA THR A 50 -4.61 16.49 -11.26
C THR A 50 -3.17 16.58 -11.77
N GLU A 51 -2.36 17.52 -11.25
CA GLU A 51 -0.93 17.63 -11.58
C GLU A 51 -0.15 16.38 -11.18
N LEU A 52 -0.42 15.83 -9.99
CA LEU A 52 0.24 14.61 -9.52
C LEU A 52 -0.14 13.38 -10.36
N VAL A 53 -1.41 13.26 -10.73
CA VAL A 53 -1.86 12.20 -11.64
C VAL A 53 -1.18 12.34 -13.00
N ASN A 54 -1.08 13.55 -13.55
CA ASN A 54 -0.37 13.81 -14.81
C ASN A 54 1.13 13.47 -14.71
N LEU A 55 1.78 13.73 -13.57
CA LEU A 55 3.17 13.34 -13.34
C LEU A 55 3.33 11.81 -13.29
N MET A 56 2.40 11.11 -12.63
CA MET A 56 2.37 9.65 -12.67
C MET A 56 2.16 9.11 -14.08
N THR A 57 1.24 9.69 -14.86
CA THR A 57 1.00 9.29 -16.25
C THR A 57 2.25 9.45 -17.10
N LYS A 58 2.96 10.59 -16.99
CA LYS A 58 4.25 10.79 -17.70
C LYS A 58 5.30 9.77 -17.30
N SER A 59 5.35 9.38 -16.03
CA SER A 59 6.28 8.36 -15.53
C SER A 59 5.92 6.97 -16.06
N TYR A 60 4.62 6.66 -16.15
CA TYR A 60 4.11 5.44 -16.79
C TYR A 60 4.47 5.41 -18.28
N ASP A 61 4.25 6.51 -19.00
CA ASP A 61 4.58 6.62 -20.42
C ASP A 61 6.09 6.47 -20.64
N PHE A 62 6.92 7.08 -19.80
CA PHE A 62 8.37 6.88 -19.83
C PHE A 62 8.76 5.42 -19.60
N ALA A 63 8.22 4.78 -18.56
CA ALA A 63 8.47 3.37 -18.29
C ALA A 63 8.00 2.46 -19.44
N LYS A 64 6.86 2.77 -20.06
CA LYS A 64 6.34 2.08 -21.23
C LYS A 64 7.25 2.25 -22.43
N THR A 65 7.69 3.48 -22.75
CA THR A 65 8.61 3.77 -23.85
C THR A 65 9.95 3.05 -23.67
N VAL A 66 10.52 3.10 -22.46
CA VAL A 66 11.77 2.41 -22.13
C VAL A 66 11.60 0.89 -22.18
N ALA A 67 10.48 0.35 -21.70
CA ALA A 67 10.21 -1.08 -21.75
C ALA A 67 9.82 -1.59 -23.15
N SER A 68 9.29 -0.74 -24.01
CA SER A 68 8.92 -1.11 -25.39
C SER A 68 10.09 -1.03 -26.37
N ASP A 69 11.24 -0.48 -25.96
CA ASP A 69 12.45 -0.49 -26.76
C ASP A 69 13.10 -1.89 -26.74
N GLU A 70 12.97 -2.60 -27.85
CA GLU A 70 13.50 -3.96 -28.02
C GLU A 70 15.03 -4.00 -27.97
N THR A 71 15.71 -2.91 -28.32
CA THR A 71 17.18 -2.82 -28.30
C THR A 71 17.73 -2.64 -26.88
N LEU A 72 17.07 -1.84 -26.05
CA LEU A 72 17.42 -1.68 -24.64
C LEU A 72 17.16 -2.96 -23.84
N LYS A 73 16.13 -3.73 -24.17
CA LYS A 73 15.84 -5.03 -23.54
C LYS A 73 16.91 -6.07 -23.84
N SER A 74 17.28 -6.27 -25.11
CA SER A 74 18.27 -7.29 -25.47
C SER A 74 19.64 -7.00 -24.88
N ASP A 75 20.07 -5.74 -24.95
CA ASP A 75 21.43 -5.35 -24.63
C ASP A 75 21.63 -5.24 -23.11
N THR A 76 20.62 -4.77 -22.38
CA THR A 76 20.68 -4.68 -20.92
C THR A 76 20.49 -6.04 -20.26
N ILE A 77 19.61 -6.92 -20.79
CA ILE A 77 19.45 -8.27 -20.26
C ILE A 77 20.69 -9.11 -20.54
N GLY A 78 21.29 -9.02 -21.73
CA GLY A 78 22.54 -9.71 -22.05
C GLY A 78 23.67 -9.37 -21.07
N ALA A 79 23.88 -8.08 -20.82
CA ALA A 79 24.91 -7.60 -19.88
C ALA A 79 24.65 -8.03 -18.42
N ILE A 80 23.39 -8.03 -17.96
CA ILE A 80 23.04 -8.50 -16.61
C ILE A 80 23.19 -10.02 -16.48
N THR A 81 22.87 -10.77 -17.53
CA THR A 81 22.91 -12.25 -17.52
C THR A 81 24.34 -12.77 -17.42
N GLU A 82 25.30 -12.09 -18.04
CA GLU A 82 26.73 -12.45 -17.99
C GLU A 82 27.35 -12.20 -16.59
N ILE A 83 26.82 -11.23 -15.84
CA ILE A 83 27.19 -10.95 -14.44
C ILE A 83 26.49 -11.93 -13.46
N ALA A 84 25.37 -12.55 -13.88
CA ALA A 84 24.55 -13.43 -13.04
C ALA A 84 24.90 -14.94 -13.11
N GLY A 85 26.00 -15.32 -13.76
CA GLY A 85 26.47 -16.71 -13.89
C GLY A 85 26.38 -17.59 -12.63
N PRO A 86 26.78 -17.13 -11.43
CA PRO A 86 26.72 -17.94 -10.19
C PRO A 86 25.38 -17.88 -9.44
N VAL A 87 24.34 -17.24 -9.99
CA VAL A 87 23.08 -16.97 -9.27
C VAL A 87 21.92 -17.86 -9.75
N LYS A 88 22.07 -18.59 -10.87
CA LYS A 88 21.01 -19.43 -11.49
C LYS A 88 20.33 -20.42 -10.53
N ASP A 89 21.06 -21.00 -9.59
CA ASP A 89 20.47 -21.92 -8.60
C ASP A 89 19.74 -21.18 -7.46
N LYS A 90 20.17 -19.95 -7.12
CA LYS A 90 19.48 -19.10 -6.16
C LYS A 90 18.19 -18.51 -6.73
N VAL A 91 18.11 -18.24 -8.04
CA VAL A 91 16.87 -17.71 -8.66
C VAL A 91 15.73 -18.71 -8.70
N LYS A 92 15.98 -20.03 -8.79
CA LYS A 92 14.88 -21.02 -8.79
C LYS A 92 14.14 -21.05 -7.45
N ASN A 93 14.88 -21.05 -6.35
CA ASN A 93 14.30 -20.98 -5.01
C ASN A 93 13.65 -19.61 -4.74
N LEU A 94 14.28 -18.52 -5.21
CA LEU A 94 13.71 -17.19 -5.09
C LEU A 94 12.39 -17.06 -5.85
N ALA A 95 12.28 -17.64 -7.06
CA ALA A 95 11.06 -17.65 -7.84
C ALA A 95 9.91 -18.35 -7.09
N ALA A 96 10.18 -19.51 -6.46
CA ALA A 96 9.18 -20.21 -5.66
C ALA A 96 8.74 -19.38 -4.45
N THR A 97 9.67 -18.77 -3.71
CA THR A 97 9.35 -17.90 -2.56
C THR A 97 8.57 -16.66 -2.97
N VAL A 98 8.89 -16.06 -4.13
CA VAL A 98 8.17 -14.89 -4.67
C VAL A 98 6.76 -15.27 -5.11
N ILE A 99 6.58 -16.42 -5.75
CA ILE A 99 5.26 -16.92 -6.16
C ILE A 99 4.41 -17.21 -4.92
N GLU A 100 4.94 -17.93 -3.93
CA GLU A 100 4.21 -18.20 -2.68
C GLU A 100 3.86 -16.92 -1.92
N ALA A 101 4.78 -15.94 -1.86
CA ALA A 101 4.52 -14.65 -1.24
C ALA A 101 3.42 -13.87 -1.97
N LYS A 102 3.39 -13.93 -3.31
CA LYS A 102 2.35 -13.32 -4.13
C LYS A 102 0.99 -13.98 -3.88
N ASP A 103 0.93 -15.31 -3.96
CA ASP A 103 -0.32 -16.04 -3.76
C ASP A 103 -0.89 -15.80 -2.36
N ARG A 104 -0.05 -15.78 -1.32
CA ARG A 104 -0.45 -15.43 0.05
C ARG A 104 -0.91 -13.98 0.20
N ALA A 105 -0.35 -13.05 -0.56
CA ALA A 105 -0.76 -11.65 -0.55
C ALA A 105 -2.12 -11.47 -1.25
N ASP A 106 -2.36 -12.19 -2.36
CA ASP A 106 -3.61 -12.13 -3.12
C ASP A 106 -4.77 -12.82 -2.38
N GLU A 107 -4.50 -13.89 -1.63
CA GLU A 107 -5.49 -14.57 -0.78
C GLU A 107 -5.82 -13.81 0.53
N SER A 108 -4.96 -12.87 0.94
CA SER A 108 -5.14 -12.13 2.18
C SER A 108 -6.12 -10.96 2.01
N THR A 109 -7.22 -11.01 2.79
CA THR A 109 -8.14 -9.87 2.96
C THR A 109 -7.80 -9.02 4.19
N GLU A 110 -6.63 -9.24 4.80
CA GLU A 110 -6.24 -8.60 6.06
C GLU A 110 -5.96 -7.11 5.84
N VAL A 111 -6.78 -6.25 6.45
CA VAL A 111 -6.57 -4.80 6.41
C VAL A 111 -5.41 -4.43 7.32
N ILE A 112 -4.29 -4.02 6.73
CA ILE A 112 -3.10 -3.60 7.47
C ILE A 112 -3.39 -2.26 8.17
N GLY A 113 -3.60 -2.27 9.48
CA GLY A 113 -3.76 -1.07 10.30
C GLY A 113 -2.43 -0.34 10.57
N LEU A 114 -2.50 0.86 11.18
CA LEU A 114 -1.32 1.68 11.50
C LEU A 114 -0.26 0.94 12.34
N PHE A 115 -0.70 0.15 13.33
CA PHE A 115 0.21 -0.70 14.11
C PHE A 115 0.83 -1.83 13.28
N GLY A 116 0.11 -2.36 12.28
CA GLY A 116 0.63 -3.34 11.34
C GLY A 116 1.75 -2.75 10.48
N LEU A 117 1.55 -1.52 9.96
CA LEU A 117 2.59 -0.78 9.24
C LEU A 117 3.83 -0.51 10.12
N LEU A 118 3.62 -0.09 11.37
CA LEU A 118 4.71 0.11 12.33
C LEU A 118 5.47 -1.19 12.62
N LYS A 119 4.76 -2.32 12.70
CA LYS A 119 5.36 -3.63 12.89
C LYS A 119 6.17 -4.07 11.68
N MET A 120 5.66 -3.87 10.46
CA MET A 120 6.39 -4.15 9.21
C MET A 120 7.62 -3.27 9.07
N LEU A 121 7.53 -2.00 9.44
CA LEU A 121 8.69 -1.09 9.44
C LEU A 121 9.79 -1.56 10.41
N LYS A 122 9.41 -2.25 11.49
CA LYS A 122 10.33 -2.84 12.48
C LYS A 122 10.81 -4.24 12.09
N ASP A 123 10.29 -4.82 11.02
CA ASP A 123 10.72 -6.14 10.54
C ASP A 123 12.22 -6.15 10.19
N PRO A 124 12.99 -7.17 10.60
CA PRO A 124 14.43 -7.23 10.35
C PRO A 124 14.80 -7.23 8.85
N GLU A 125 13.99 -7.81 7.96
CA GLU A 125 14.27 -7.80 6.51
C GLU A 125 14.00 -6.42 5.90
N ALA A 126 12.92 -5.76 6.31
CA ALA A 126 12.67 -4.36 5.94
C ALA A 126 13.79 -3.44 6.44
N GLN A 127 14.25 -3.63 7.69
CA GLN A 127 15.38 -2.89 8.27
C GLN A 127 16.69 -3.09 7.50
N LYS A 128 16.97 -4.33 7.05
CA LYS A 128 18.15 -4.60 6.20
C LYS A 128 18.06 -3.83 4.87
N LEU A 129 16.88 -3.79 4.24
CA LEU A 129 16.66 -3.03 3.01
C LEU A 129 16.88 -1.53 3.24
N PHE A 130 16.32 -0.95 4.30
CA PHE A 130 16.53 0.47 4.61
C PHE A 130 18.00 0.81 4.87
N ARG A 131 18.73 -0.07 5.57
CA ARG A 131 20.17 0.09 5.80
C ARG A 131 20.95 0.05 4.49
N PHE A 132 20.60 -0.86 3.59
CA PHE A 132 21.19 -0.92 2.26
C PHE A 132 20.94 0.37 1.47
N VAL A 133 19.69 0.85 1.41
CA VAL A 133 19.34 2.10 0.72
C VAL A 133 20.12 3.28 1.31
N ASN A 134 20.22 3.38 2.63
CA ASN A 134 21.01 4.42 3.29
C ASN A 134 22.50 4.36 2.90
N ALA A 135 23.11 3.17 2.97
CA ALA A 135 24.50 2.96 2.57
C ALA A 135 24.72 3.29 1.09
N TYR A 136 23.80 2.88 0.22
CA TYR A 136 23.84 3.19 -1.21
C TYR A 136 23.81 4.70 -1.46
N LEU A 137 22.91 5.43 -0.79
CA LEU A 137 22.79 6.89 -0.92
C LEU A 137 24.04 7.62 -0.42
N GLN A 138 24.67 7.14 0.66
CA GLN A 138 25.93 7.68 1.16
C GLN A 138 27.04 7.52 0.11
N VAL A 139 27.23 6.31 -0.40
CA VAL A 139 28.25 6.03 -1.43
C VAL A 139 27.98 6.84 -2.71
N ALA A 140 26.72 6.93 -3.14
CA ALA A 140 26.33 7.71 -4.31
C ALA A 140 26.59 9.21 -4.11
N GLY A 141 26.29 9.74 -2.92
CA GLY A 141 26.56 11.13 -2.55
C GLY A 141 28.04 11.46 -2.37
N GLU A 142 28.85 10.53 -1.87
CA GLU A 142 30.29 10.67 -1.80
C GLU A 142 30.92 10.71 -3.21
N LYS A 143 30.48 9.82 -4.10
CA LYS A 143 30.93 9.79 -5.49
C LYS A 143 30.52 11.03 -6.29
N SER A 144 29.38 11.65 -5.98
CA SER A 144 28.97 12.89 -6.64
C SER A 144 29.74 14.12 -6.14
N ARG A 145 30.25 14.09 -4.91
CA ARG A 145 31.10 15.16 -4.32
C ARG A 145 32.59 15.05 -4.69
N GLN A 146 33.03 13.88 -5.14
CA GLN A 146 34.39 13.64 -5.64
C GLN A 146 34.57 13.92 -7.15
N LYS A 147 33.49 14.26 -7.86
CA LYS A 147 33.51 14.80 -9.22
C LYS A 147 33.41 16.32 -9.18
#